data_AF-A0A5A7PAS0-F1
#
_entry.id   AF-A0A5A7PAS0-F1
#
_cell.length_a   1.000
_cell.length_b   1.000
_cell.length_c   1.000
_cell.angle_alpha   90.00
_cell.angle_beta   90.00
_cell.angle_gamma   90.00
#
_symmetry.space_group_name_H-M   'P 1'
#
loop_
_entity.id
_entity.type
_entity.pdbx_description
1 polymer ?
#
loop_
_entity_poly.entity_id
_entity_poly.type
_entity_poly.pdbx_seq_one_letter_code
_entity_poly.pdbx_strand_id
1 'polypeptide(L)'
;MFELGVVNPNVLLELFSMYRGWQEEKAQKITKTQEEIENKIEVVDALAVKLLQRFNYSASSMKTTSNHLSEVHALQVELGELKGRLTEVISNCDALCKRISSEGPESLQSSVKPLTAVAASATD
;
A
#
# COMPACT_ATOMS: atom_id res chain seq x y z
N MET A 1 -41.61 -74.45 30.00
CA MET A 1 -42.69 -73.47 29.78
C MET A 1 -42.07 -72.10 29.99
N PHE A 2 -41.57 -71.48 28.92
CA PHE A 2 -41.01 -70.13 29.00
C PHE A 2 -42.18 -69.17 28.91
N GLU A 3 -42.53 -68.49 30.00
CA GLU A 3 -43.39 -67.32 29.90
C GLU A 3 -42.66 -66.28 29.04
N LEU A 4 -43.19 -66.00 27.84
CA LEU A 4 -42.81 -64.80 27.12
C LEU A 4 -43.29 -63.62 27.97
N GLY A 5 -42.35 -62.91 28.59
CA GLY A 5 -42.63 -61.62 29.21
C GLY A 5 -43.14 -60.65 28.15
N VAL A 6 -44.46 -60.53 28.02
CA VAL A 6 -45.08 -59.62 27.07
C VAL A 6 -44.94 -58.20 27.64
N VAL A 7 -44.07 -57.40 27.04
CA VAL A 7 -43.95 -55.97 27.35
C VAL A 7 -45.28 -55.30 27.04
N ASN A 8 -45.79 -54.50 27.99
CA ASN A 8 -47.05 -53.78 27.83
C ASN A 8 -46.98 -52.83 26.61
N PRO A 9 -47.84 -53.00 25.58
CA PRO A 9 -47.81 -52.18 24.37
C PRO A 9 -47.94 -50.67 24.62
N ASN A 10 -48.65 -50.26 25.67
CA ASN A 10 -48.81 -48.84 26.00
C ASN A 10 -47.49 -48.21 26.47
N VAL A 11 -46.70 -48.95 27.26
CA VAL A 11 -45.37 -48.51 27.71
C VAL A 11 -44.42 -48.38 26.51
N LEU A 12 -44.51 -49.31 25.56
CA LEU A 12 -43.71 -49.27 24.34
C LEU A 12 -44.06 -48.05 23.47
N LEU A 13 -45.35 -47.74 23.32
CA LEU A 13 -45.81 -46.56 22.60
C LEU A 13 -45.33 -45.25 23.25
N GLU A 14 -45.41 -45.15 24.57
CA GLU A 14 -44.93 -43.98 25.31
C GLU A 14 -43.42 -43.78 25.13
N LEU A 15 -42.64 -44.86 25.21
CA LEU A 15 -41.20 -44.82 24.97
C LEU A 15 -40.86 -44.35 23.54
N PHE A 16 -41.57 -44.87 22.52
CA PHE A 16 -41.38 -44.41 21.15
C PHE A 16 -41.77 -42.96 20.95
N SER A 17 -42.83 -42.49 21.61
CA SER A 17 -43.24 -41.10 21.59
C SER A 17 -42.18 -40.20 22.21
N MET A 18 -41.66 -40.57 23.38
CA MET A 18 -40.60 -39.83 24.07
C MET A 18 -39.30 -39.81 23.24
N TYR A 19 -38.92 -40.95 22.65
CA TYR A 19 -37.76 -41.03 21.77
C TYR A 19 -37.93 -40.17 20.50
N ARG A 20 -39.12 -40.18 19.89
CA ARG A 20 -39.42 -39.35 18.72
C ARG A 20 -39.32 -37.86 19.06
N GLY A 21 -39.91 -37.43 20.18
CA GLY A 21 -39.81 -36.04 20.64
C GLY A 21 -38.37 -35.62 20.88
N TRP A 22 -37.57 -36.48 21.52
CA TRP A 22 -36.14 -36.24 21.71
C TRP A 22 -35.38 -36.15 20.37
N GLN A 23 -35.66 -37.04 19.42
CA GLN A 23 -35.05 -36.99 18.08
C GLN A 23 -35.38 -35.68 17.35
N GLU A 24 -36.63 -35.23 17.43
CA GLU A 24 -37.08 -33.99 16.80
C GLU A 24 -36.39 -32.76 17.42
N GLU A 25 -36.29 -32.71 18.75
CA GLU A 25 -35.56 -31.64 19.45
C GLU A 25 -34.07 -31.62 19.03
N LYS A 26 -33.43 -32.79 18.93
CA LYS A 26 -32.04 -32.91 18.47
C LYS A 26 -31.88 -32.44 17.04
N ALA A 27 -32.77 -32.84 16.14
CA ALA A 27 -32.76 -32.41 14.75
C ALA A 27 -32.89 -30.88 14.64
N GLN A 28 -33.85 -30.28 15.35
CA GLN A 28 -34.03 -28.82 15.38
C GLN A 28 -32.79 -28.09 15.87
N LYS A 29 -32.14 -28.58 16.94
CA LYS A 29 -30.91 -27.98 17.47
C LYS A 29 -29.75 -28.06 16.47
N ILE A 30 -29.60 -29.19 15.77
CA ILE A 30 -28.59 -29.36 14.73
C ILE A 30 -28.85 -28.39 13.59
N THR A 31 -30.08 -28.34 13.07
CA THR A 31 -30.46 -27.44 11.97
C THR A 31 -30.17 -25.98 12.31
N LYS A 32 -30.56 -25.52 13.50
CA LYS A 32 -30.29 -24.16 13.95
C LYS A 32 -28.78 -23.86 14.02
N THR A 33 -28.01 -24.80 14.55
CA THR A 33 -26.55 -24.64 14.63
C THR A 33 -25.92 -24.58 13.24
N GLN A 34 -26.41 -25.40 12.31
CA GLN A 34 -25.93 -25.42 10.93
C GLN A 34 -26.23 -24.10 10.21
N GLU A 35 -27.44 -23.56 10.36
CA GLU A 35 -27.83 -22.26 9.81
C GLU A 35 -26.95 -21.11 10.38
N GLU A 36 -26.68 -21.12 11.68
CA GLU A 36 -25.77 -20.13 12.29
C GLU A 36 -24.33 -20.22 11.75
N ILE A 37 -23.85 -21.44 11.44
CA ILE A 37 -22.52 -21.65 10.86
C ILE A 37 -22.50 -21.18 9.41
N GLU A 38 -23.50 -21.52 8.61
CA GLU A 38 -23.62 -21.13 7.20
C GLU A 38 -23.62 -19.60 7.04
N ASN A 39 -24.44 -18.91 7.84
CA ASN A 39 -24.46 -17.44 7.88
C ASN A 39 -23.08 -16.84 8.21
N LYS A 40 -22.31 -17.45 9.11
CA LYS A 40 -20.95 -16.99 9.45
C LYS A 40 -19.97 -17.21 8.31
N ILE A 41 -20.08 -18.35 7.60
CA ILE A 41 -19.24 -18.66 6.44
C ILE A 41 -19.49 -17.64 5.33
N GLU A 42 -20.74 -17.33 5.01
CA GLU A 42 -21.08 -16.33 4.00
C GLU A 42 -20.48 -14.96 4.29
N VAL A 43 -20.57 -14.51 5.55
CA VAL A 43 -19.97 -13.23 5.98
C VAL A 43 -18.45 -13.26 5.87
N VAL A 44 -17.81 -14.35 6.28
CA VAL A 44 -16.34 -14.50 6.20
C VAL A 44 -15.88 -14.52 4.75
N ASP A 45 -16.57 -15.23 3.86
CA ASP A 45 -16.23 -15.28 2.43
C ASP A 45 -16.38 -13.89 1.78
N ALA A 46 -17.48 -13.18 2.05
CA ALA A 46 -17.67 -11.83 1.56
C ALA A 46 -16.59 -10.86 2.08
N LEU A 47 -16.16 -11.03 3.33
CA LEU A 47 -15.09 -10.24 3.93
C LEU A 47 -13.73 -10.57 3.32
N ALA A 48 -13.43 -11.85 3.09
CA ALA A 48 -12.18 -12.32 2.49
C ALA A 48 -11.98 -11.74 1.08
N VAL A 49 -13.04 -11.76 0.26
CA VAL A 49 -13.02 -11.14 -1.07
C VAL A 49 -12.75 -9.64 -1.00
N LYS A 50 -13.42 -8.91 -0.09
CA LYS A 50 -13.20 -7.46 0.08
C LYS A 50 -11.79 -7.14 0.57
N LEU A 51 -11.24 -7.94 1.48
CA LEU A 51 -9.87 -7.80 1.97
C LEU A 51 -8.86 -8.02 0.84
N LEU A 52 -9.03 -9.07 0.04
CA LEU A 52 -8.17 -9.33 -1.11
C LEU A 52 -8.21 -8.20 -2.15
N GLN A 53 -9.40 -7.68 -2.45
CA GLN A 53 -9.56 -6.54 -3.36
C GLN A 53 -8.81 -5.29 -2.85
N ARG A 54 -8.98 -4.95 -1.56
CA ARG A 54 -8.28 -3.81 -0.95
C ARG A 54 -6.77 -4.00 -0.93
N PHE A 55 -6.30 -5.21 -0.63
CA PHE A 55 -4.89 -5.55 -0.64
C PHE A 55 -4.28 -5.35 -2.03
N ASN A 56 -4.91 -5.90 -3.07
CA ASN A 56 -4.44 -5.78 -4.45
C ASN A 56 -4.42 -4.32 -4.93
N TYR A 57 -5.45 -3.53 -4.57
CA TYR A 57 -5.46 -2.10 -4.87
C TYR A 57 -4.29 -1.37 -4.18
N SER A 58 -4.08 -1.62 -2.89
CA SER A 58 -2.98 -1.04 -2.12
C SER A 58 -1.62 -1.38 -2.72
N ALA A 59 -1.39 -2.66 -3.04
CA ALA A 59 -0.16 -3.13 -3.66
C ALA A 59 0.10 -2.45 -5.02
N SER A 60 -0.94 -2.32 -5.86
CA SER A 60 -0.84 -1.60 -7.13
C SER A 60 -0.51 -0.12 -6.93
N SER A 61 -1.18 0.54 -5.99
CA SER A 61 -0.92 1.95 -5.68
C SER A 61 0.49 2.17 -5.17
N MET A 62 0.99 1.30 -4.29
CA MET A 62 2.37 1.36 -3.78
C MET A 62 3.40 1.18 -4.90
N LYS A 63 3.15 0.24 -5.83
CA LYS A 63 4.01 0.04 -7.00
C LYS A 63 4.09 1.29 -7.86
N THR A 64 2.95 1.92 -8.16
CA THR A 64 2.92 3.18 -8.91
C THR A 64 3.68 4.30 -8.20
N THR A 65 3.45 4.50 -6.90
CA THR A 65 4.19 5.49 -6.11
C THR A 65 5.70 5.22 -6.09
N SER A 66 6.10 3.95 -5.97
CA SER A 66 7.52 3.56 -6.02
C SER A 66 8.16 3.91 -7.37
N ASN A 67 7.45 3.69 -8.48
CA ASN A 67 7.94 4.04 -9.80
C ASN A 67 8.14 5.56 -9.93
N HIS A 68 7.14 6.36 -9.54
CA HIS A 68 7.24 7.81 -9.57
C HIS A 68 8.38 8.33 -8.68
N LEU A 69 8.58 7.75 -7.50
CA LEU A 69 9.69 8.14 -6.64
C LEU A 69 11.06 7.81 -7.27
N SER A 70 11.16 6.68 -7.98
CA SER A 70 12.36 6.33 -8.73
C SER A 70 12.65 7.33 -9.86
N GLU A 71 11.63 7.80 -10.57
CA GLU A 71 11.76 8.83 -11.60
C GLU A 71 12.22 10.16 -10.99
N VAL A 72 11.62 10.58 -9.87
CA VAL A 72 12.01 11.79 -9.14
C VAL A 72 13.46 11.69 -8.66
N HIS A 73 13.88 10.53 -8.17
CA HIS A 73 15.26 10.32 -7.74
C HIS A 73 16.26 10.46 -8.90
N ALA A 74 15.95 9.91 -10.07
CA ALA A 74 16.78 10.09 -11.26
C ALA A 74 16.92 11.57 -11.65
N LEU A 75 15.80 12.31 -11.67
CA LEU A 75 15.81 13.75 -11.96
C LEU A 75 16.62 14.55 -10.92
N GLN A 76 16.55 14.17 -9.64
CA GLN A 76 17.33 14.82 -8.59
C GLN A 76 18.85 14.66 -8.83
N VAL A 77 19.28 13.50 -9.30
CA VAL A 77 20.70 13.23 -9.64
C VAL A 77 21.13 14.07 -10.84
N GLU A 78 20.35 14.08 -11.93
CA GLU A 78 20.64 14.88 -13.13
C GLU A 78 20.72 16.39 -12.82
N LEU A 79 19.80 16.88 -11.98
CA LEU A 79 19.82 18.27 -11.53
C LEU A 79 21.09 18.61 -10.73
N GLY A 80 21.54 17.68 -9.89
CA GLY A 80 22.78 17.81 -9.13
C GLY A 80 24.01 17.90 -10.04
N GLU A 81 24.10 17.04 -11.05
CA GLU A 81 25.18 17.06 -12.04
C GLU A 81 25.18 18.37 -12.83
N LEU A 82 24.01 18.79 -13.33
CA LEU A 82 23.86 20.02 -14.08
C LEU A 82 24.27 21.25 -13.25
N LYS A 83 23.88 21.29 -11.98
CA LYS A 83 24.31 22.34 -11.04
C LYS A 83 25.83 22.35 -10.87
N GLY A 84 26.47 21.19 -10.77
CA GLY A 84 27.93 21.07 -10.68
C GLY A 84 28.62 21.64 -11.93
N ARG A 85 28.18 21.21 -13.12
CA ARG A 85 28.69 21.71 -14.41
C ARG A 85 28.49 23.21 -14.58
N LEU A 86 27.33 23.74 -14.20
CA LEU A 86 27.08 25.19 -14.24
C LEU A 86 28.02 25.95 -13.30
N THR A 87 28.26 25.41 -12.10
CA THR A 87 29.20 26.00 -11.14
C THR A 87 30.62 26.06 -11.70
N GLU A 88 31.07 24.99 -12.37
CA GLU A 88 32.35 24.94 -13.05
C GLU A 88 32.45 25.98 -14.18
N VAL A 89 31.41 26.09 -15.02
CA VAL A 89 31.35 27.09 -16.10
C VAL A 89 31.42 28.51 -15.53
N ILE A 90 30.67 28.82 -14.47
CA ILE A 90 30.72 30.12 -13.80
C ILE A 90 32.13 30.41 -13.27
N SER A 91 32.76 29.43 -12.60
CA SER A 91 34.13 29.58 -12.10
C SER A 91 35.14 29.83 -13.23
N ASN A 92 35.01 29.11 -14.35
CA ASN A 92 35.84 29.30 -15.54
C ASN A 92 35.64 30.69 -16.16
N CYS A 93 34.39 31.15 -16.26
CA CYS A 93 34.08 32.51 -16.72
C CYS A 93 34.64 33.58 -15.78
N ASP A 94 34.54 33.40 -14.45
CA ASP A 94 35.11 34.31 -13.47
C ASP A 94 36.64 34.37 -13.54
N ALA A 95 37.29 33.22 -13.72
CA ALA A 95 38.73 33.13 -13.93
C ALA A 95 39.14 33.84 -15.23
N LEU A 96 38.36 33.68 -16.31
CA LEU A 96 38.57 34.41 -17.56
C LEU A 96 38.38 35.92 -17.35
N CYS A 97 37.35 36.34 -16.62
CA CYS A 97 37.12 37.74 -16.29
C CYS A 97 38.33 38.35 -15.57
N LYS A 98 38.84 37.66 -14.54
CA LYS A 98 40.04 38.08 -13.81
C LYS A 98 41.27 38.21 -14.72
N ARG A 99 41.48 37.25 -15.62
CA ARG A 99 42.59 37.31 -16.59
C ARG A 99 42.46 38.47 -17.56
N ILE A 100 41.25 38.76 -18.05
CA ILE A 100 41.02 39.93 -18.93
C ILE A 100 41.28 41.22 -18.15
N SER A 101 40.87 41.31 -16.88
CA SER A 101 41.15 42.48 -16.04
C SER A 101 42.64 42.69 -15.78
N SER A 102 43.46 41.63 -15.69
CA SER A 102 44.91 41.75 -15.40
C SER A 102 45.80 41.88 -16.64
N GLU A 103 45.46 41.19 -17.73
CA GLU A 103 46.34 41.01 -18.90
C GLU A 103 45.64 41.39 -20.23
N GLY A 104 44.37 41.79 -20.20
CA GLY A 104 43.59 42.06 -21.40
C GLY A 104 43.80 43.47 -21.98
N PRO A 105 43.25 43.75 -23.18
CA PRO A 105 43.24 45.08 -23.76
C PRO A 105 42.50 46.10 -22.87
N GLU A 106 42.99 47.35 -22.80
CA GLU A 106 42.42 48.41 -21.94
C GLU A 106 40.91 48.64 -22.15
N SER A 107 40.43 48.49 -23.40
CA SER A 107 39.00 48.59 -23.74
C SER A 107 38.13 47.52 -23.08
N LEU A 108 38.69 46.35 -22.78
CA LEU A 108 37.97 45.23 -22.16
C LEU A 108 38.14 45.20 -20.64
N GLN A 109 39.25 45.71 -20.10
CA GLN A 109 39.50 45.74 -18.66
C GLN A 109 38.41 46.49 -17.88
N SER A 110 37.87 47.56 -18.45
CA SER A 110 36.80 48.36 -17.83
C SER A 110 35.38 47.80 -18.03
N SER A 111 35.20 46.87 -18.98
CA SER A 111 33.88 46.34 -19.38
C SER A 111 33.55 44.99 -18.74
N VAL A 112 34.53 44.24 -18.24
CA VAL A 112 34.34 42.86 -17.78
C VAL A 112 34.13 42.81 -16.26
N LYS A 113 33.09 42.09 -15.82
CA LYS A 113 32.75 41.90 -14.41
C LYS A 113 32.49 40.41 -14.15
N PRO A 114 33.07 39.81 -13.09
CA PRO A 114 32.81 38.42 -12.73
C PRO A 114 31.31 38.15 -12.51
N LEU A 115 30.83 37.00 -12.97
CA LEU A 115 29.44 36.58 -12.90
C LEU A 115 28.97 36.37 -11.45
N THR A 116 29.82 35.82 -10.58
CA THR A 116 29.52 35.71 -9.14
C THR A 116 29.34 37.07 -8.46
N ALA A 117 30.10 38.08 -8.89
CA ALA A 117 29.97 39.45 -8.37
C ALA A 117 28.68 40.14 -8.86
N VAL A 118 28.17 39.76 -10.04
CA VAL A 118 26.86 40.22 -10.55
C VAL A 118 25.71 39.56 -9.79
N ALA A 119 25.81 38.25 -9.51
CA ALA A 119 24.79 37.52 -8.76
C ALA A 119 24.60 38.05 -7.32
N ALA A 120 25.68 38.44 -6.64
CA ALA A 120 25.62 39.01 -5.29
C ALA A 120 25.00 40.43 -5.24
N SER A 121 25.07 41.18 -6.34
CA SER A 121 24.50 42.54 -6.43
C SER A 121 23.04 42.59 -6.89
N ALA A 122 22.45 41.45 -7.26
CA ALA A 122 21.08 41.36 -7.78
C ALA A 122 20.06 40.87 -6.73
N THR A 123 20.52 40.55 -5.51
CA THR A 123 19.69 40.08 -4.39
C THR A 123 19.39 41.15 -3.33
N ASP A 124 19.77 42.41 -3.59
CA ASP A 124 19.40 43.60 -2.81
C ASP A 124 18.34 44.43 -3.55
#